data_AF-A0A3D5NE09-F1
#
_entry.id   AF-A0A3D5NE09-F1
#
_cell.length_a   1.000
_cell.length_b   1.000
_cell.length_c   1.000
_cell.angle_alpha   90.00
_cell.angle_beta   90.00
_cell.angle_gamma   90.00
#
_symmetry.space_group_name_H-M   'P 1'
#
loop_
_entity.id
_entity.type
_entity.pdbx_description
1 polymer ?
#
loop_
_entity_poly.entity_id
_entity_poly.type
_entity_poly.pdbx_seq_one_letter_code
_entity_poly.pdbx_strand_id
1 'polypeptide(L)' 'FSQGGNTEVVDRTNIEVDEGEDNQLGVLNSGVSLQELVNGLNSLGVGPRDMITILQAIKTSGALQAEIEVM' A
#
# COMPACT_ATOMS: atom_id res chain seq x y z
N PHE A 1 22.89 67.03 -2.87
CA PHE A 1 22.59 65.94 -1.92
C PHE A 1 21.11 65.61 -2.07
N SER A 2 20.76 64.40 -2.52
CA SER A 2 19.38 64.03 -2.87
C SER A 2 18.52 63.85 -1.62
N GLN A 3 17.29 64.35 -1.69
CA GLN A 3 16.28 64.29 -0.64
C GLN A 3 16.01 62.83 -0.25
N GLY A 4 15.92 62.60 1.06
CA GLY A 4 15.84 61.27 1.67
C GLY A 4 14.62 60.48 1.21
N GLY A 5 14.84 59.20 0.93
CA GLY A 5 13.76 58.25 0.66
C GLY A 5 12.99 57.96 1.94
N ASN A 6 11.66 58.03 1.87
CA ASN A 6 10.77 57.58 2.93
C ASN A 6 10.56 56.08 2.80
N THR A 7 10.85 55.33 3.86
CA THR A 7 10.49 53.90 3.97
C THR A 7 9.13 53.80 4.63
N GLU A 8 8.25 53.02 4.04
CA GLU A 8 6.91 52.75 4.55
C GLU A 8 6.83 51.29 4.99
N VAL A 9 6.19 51.03 6.13
CA VAL A 9 6.03 49.68 6.66
C VAL A 9 4.86 49.03 5.93
N VAL A 10 5.14 47.96 5.20
CA VAL A 10 4.13 47.14 4.53
C VAL A 10 3.77 45.95 5.40
N ASP A 11 2.49 45.56 5.36
CA ASP A 11 2.01 44.36 6.04
C ASP A 11 2.67 43.12 5.41
N ARG A 12 3.35 42.32 6.24
CA ARG A 12 3.96 41.06 5.83
C ARG A 12 3.03 39.92 6.20
N THR A 13 2.45 39.28 5.19
CA THR A 13 1.69 38.04 5.38
C THR A 13 2.65 36.90 5.71
N ASN A 14 2.60 36.39 6.94
CA ASN A 14 3.19 35.10 7.28
C ASN A 14 2.19 34.00 6.93
N ILE A 15 2.62 33.02 6.14
CA ILE A 15 1.85 31.82 5.84
C ILE A 15 2.51 30.67 6.62
N GLU A 16 1.81 30.17 7.63
CA GLU A 16 2.14 28.91 8.31
C GLU A 16 1.34 27.78 7.66
N VAL A 17 2.04 26.72 7.26
CA VAL A 17 1.44 25.50 6.72
C VAL A 17 1.34 24.51 7.87
N ASP A 18 0.10 24.22 8.30
CA ASP A 18 -0.19 23.19 9.29
C ASP A 18 -0.40 21.85 8.55
N GLU A 19 0.67 21.07 8.45
CA GLU A 19 0.60 19.67 8.02
C GLU A 19 0.18 18.86 9.24
N GLY A 20 -1.12 18.87 9.55
CA GLY A 20 -1.68 18.26 10.75
C GLY A 20 -1.03 16.91 11.10
N GLU A 21 -0.71 16.74 12.39
CA GLU A 21 0.04 15.62 12.98
C GLU A 21 -0.55 14.21 12.69
N ASP A 22 -1.70 14.15 11.99
CA ASP A 22 -2.44 12.95 11.61
C ASP A 22 -2.32 12.58 10.13
N ASN A 23 -1.27 13.02 9.43
CA ASN A 23 -0.89 12.43 8.15
C ASN A 23 -0.28 11.03 8.34
N GLN A 24 -1.08 10.12 8.89
CA GLN A 24 -0.79 8.70 8.93
C GLN A 24 -0.85 8.18 7.49
N LEU A 25 0.32 8.04 6.87
CA LEU A 25 0.49 7.29 5.63
C LEU A 25 0.06 5.85 5.90
N GLY A 26 -1.23 5.58 5.68
CA GLY A 26 -1.80 4.24 5.85
C GLY A 26 -1.12 3.29 4.88
N VAL A 27 -0.35 2.34 5.41
CA VAL A 27 0.19 1.24 4.62
C VAL A 27 -1.01 0.41 4.16
N LEU A 28 -1.45 0.61 2.91
CA LEU A 28 -2.39 -0.31 2.28
C LEU A 28 -1.65 -1.63 2.05
N ASN A 29 -2.02 -2.66 2.81
CA ASN A 29 -1.61 -4.04 2.53
C ASN A 29 -2.23 -4.46 1.19
N SER A 30 -1.54 -4.16 0.10
CA SER A 30 -1.96 -4.49 -1.25
C SER A 30 -1.55 -5.92 -1.54
N GLY A 31 -2.38 -6.87 -1.15
CA GLY A 31 -2.14 -8.28 -1.42
C GLY A 31 -3.20 -9.16 -0.77
N VAL A 32 -3.67 -10.17 -1.52
CA VAL A 32 -4.42 -11.28 -0.93
C VAL A 32 -3.41 -12.23 -0.28
N SER A 33 -3.69 -12.65 0.96
CA SER A 33 -2.91 -13.71 1.60
C SER A 33 -3.20 -15.05 0.93
N LEU A 34 -2.22 -15.97 0.99
CA LEU A 34 -2.43 -17.34 0.54
C LEU A 34 -3.61 -18.01 1.27
N GLN A 35 -3.81 -17.67 2.54
CA GLN A 35 -4.92 -18.19 3.33
C GLN A 35 -6.27 -17.72 2.83
N GLU A 36 -6.42 -16.45 2.45
CA GLU A 36 -7.66 -15.93 1.84
C GLU A 36 -7.94 -16.58 0.48
N LEU A 37 -6.91 -16.80 -0.34
CA LEU A 37 -7.04 -17.53 -1.61
C LEU A 37 -7.56 -18.95 -1.39
N VAL A 38 -6.92 -19.71 -0.49
CA VAL A 38 -7.31 -21.09 -0.17
C VAL A 38 -8.72 -21.14 0.40
N ASN A 39 -9.08 -20.21 1.29
CA ASN A 39 -10.45 -20.11 1.82
C ASN A 39 -11.48 -19.82 0.72
N GLY A 40 -11.15 -18.95 -0.23
CA GLY A 40 -12.00 -18.68 -1.40
C GLY A 40 -12.21 -19.93 -2.25
N LEU A 41 -11.15 -20.65 -2.59
CA LEU A 41 -11.22 -21.88 -3.38
C LEU A 41 -12.00 -22.99 -2.64
N ASN A 42 -11.78 -23.14 -1.33
CA ASN A 42 -12.54 -24.05 -0.46
C ASN A 42 -14.03 -23.72 -0.47
N SER A 43 -14.39 -22.42 -0.35
CA SER A 43 -15.79 -21.97 -0.37
C SER A 43 -16.47 -22.23 -1.71
N LEU A 44 -15.69 -22.26 -2.80
CA LEU A 44 -16.16 -22.56 -4.15
C LEU A 44 -16.28 -24.07 -4.42
N GLY A 45 -15.95 -24.91 -3.44
CA GLY A 45 -16.04 -26.37 -3.54
C GLY A 45 -14.92 -27.01 -4.35
N VAL A 46 -13.79 -26.32 -4.53
CA VAL A 46 -12.63 -26.86 -5.24
C VAL A 46 -12.06 -28.05 -4.46
N GLY A 47 -11.85 -29.17 -5.14
CA GLY A 47 -11.32 -30.38 -4.52
C GLY A 47 -9.86 -30.21 -4.07
N PRO A 48 -9.38 -30.97 -3.05
CA PRO A 48 -7.99 -30.91 -2.61
C PRO A 48 -6.95 -31.14 -3.71
N ARG A 49 -7.24 -32.06 -4.65
CA ARG A 49 -6.37 -32.33 -5.79
C ARG A 49 -6.26 -31.12 -6.73
N ASP A 50 -7.38 -30.47 -7.00
CA ASP A 50 -7.44 -29.29 -7.87
C ASP A 50 -6.77 -28.08 -7.20
N MET A 51 -6.93 -27.91 -5.89
CA MET A 51 -6.20 -26.89 -5.13
C MET A 51 -4.69 -27.09 -5.23
N ILE A 52 -4.19 -28.32 -5.09
CA ILE A 52 -2.76 -28.61 -5.25
C ILE A 52 -2.29 -28.23 -6.66
N THR A 53 -3.04 -28.59 -7.70
CA THR A 53 -2.71 -28.22 -9.09
C THR A 53 -2.70 -26.71 -9.30
N ILE A 54 -3.66 -25.97 -8.75
CA ILE A 54 -3.72 -24.51 -8.83
C ILE A 54 -2.51 -23.89 -8.12
N LEU A 55 -2.20 -24.32 -6.89
CA LEU A 55 -1.06 -23.81 -6.12
C LEU A 55 0.29 -24.11 -6.80
N GLN A 56 0.42 -25.29 -7.42
CA GLN A 56 1.59 -25.64 -8.23
C GLN A 56 1.71 -24.74 -9.46
N ALA A 57 0.60 -24.47 -10.18
CA ALA A 57 0.60 -23.57 -11.32
C ALA A 57 1.00 -22.14 -10.93
N ILE A 58 0.49 -21.64 -9.79
CA ILE A 58 0.85 -20.32 -9.25
C ILE A 58 2.35 -20.29 -8.88
N LYS A 59 2.88 -21.34 -8.25
CA LYS A 59 4.32 -21.47 -7.97
C LYS A 59 5.15 -21.45 -9.26
N THR A 60 4.77 -22.23 -10.27
CA THR A 60 5.48 -22.28 -11.57
C THR A 60 5.43 -20.94 -12.30
N SER A 61 4.37 -20.16 -12.13
CA SER A 61 4.26 -18.80 -12.68
C SER A 61 5.14 -17.76 -11.98
N GLY A 62 5.79 -18.13 -10.87
CA GLY A 62 6.58 -17.22 -10.03
C GLY A 62 5.74 -16.31 -9.13
N ALA A 63 4.41 -16.45 -9.14
CA ALA A 63 3.49 -15.67 -8.32
C ALA A 63 3.40 -16.14 -6.86
N LEU A 64 3.98 -17.30 -6.53
CA LEU A 64 4.02 -17.85 -5.17
C LEU A 64 5.43 -18.34 -4.84
N GLN A 65 6.07 -17.66 -3.89
CA GLN A 65 7.36 -18.08 -3.33
C GLN A 65 7.11 -18.95 -2.09
N ALA A 66 6.87 -20.25 -2.29
CA ALA A 66 6.63 -21.21 -1.22
C ALA A 66 7.00 -22.65 -1.62
N GLU A 67 7.21 -23.50 -0.63
CA GLU A 67 7.32 -24.95 -0.78
C GLU A 67 5.96 -25.59 -0.45
N ILE A 68 5.51 -26.51 -1.32
CA ILE A 68 4.27 -27.26 -1.13
C ILE A 68 4.67 -28.65 -0.65
N GLU A 69 4.34 -28.97 0.60
CA GLU A 69 4.51 -30.30 1.19
C GLU A 69 3.18 -31.05 1.15
N VAL A 70 3.20 -32.31 0.73
CA VAL A 70 2.03 -33.19 0.69
C VAL A 70 2.38 -34.43 1.51
N MET A 71 1.75 -34.59 2.68
CA MET A 71 1.87 -35.77 3.55
C MET A 71 0.85 -36.85 3.20
#